data_AF-A0A0U2YM07-F1
#
_entry.id   AF-A0A0U2YM07-F1
#
_cell.length_a   1.000
_cell.length_b   1.000
_cell.length_c   1.000
_cell.angle_alpha   90.00
_cell.angle_beta   90.00
_cell.angle_gamma   90.00
#
_symmetry.space_group_name_H-M   'P 1'
#
loop_
_entity.id
_entity.type
_entity.pdbx_description
1 polymer ?
#
loop_
_entity_poly.entity_id
_entity_poly.type
_entity_poly.pdbx_seq_one_letter_code
_entity_poly.pdbx_strand_id
1 'polypeptide(L)' 'MDATATTNSQSLMRRYEQYMLLAREAAQTGDRIEAENLSQHAEHFYRTAALQKADQPQ' A
#
# COMPACT_ATOMS: atom_id res chain seq x y z
N MET A 1 -13.77 17.34 13.22
CA MET A 1 -14.14 17.15 11.80
C MET A 1 -13.08 16.22 11.24
N ASP A 2 -13.20 14.89 11.40
CA ASP A 2 -12.05 13.96 11.29
C ASP A 2 -12.29 12.74 10.39
N ALA A 3 -13.30 12.80 9.52
CA ALA A 3 -13.65 11.67 8.63
C ALA A 3 -12.72 11.52 7.42
N THR A 4 -12.03 12.58 7.00
CA THR A 4 -11.25 12.60 5.75
C THR A 4 -9.95 11.82 5.85
N ALA A 5 -9.22 11.90 6.97
CA ALA A 5 -7.94 11.22 7.16
C ALA A 5 -8.09 9.70 7.35
N THR A 6 -9.14 9.24 8.04
CA THR A 6 -9.48 7.80 8.14
C THR A 6 -9.81 7.22 6.76
N THR A 7 -10.59 7.95 5.96
CA THR A 7 -10.95 7.54 4.59
C THR A 7 -9.72 7.49 3.67
N ASN A 8 -8.81 8.46 3.79
CA ASN A 8 -7.56 8.48 3.01
C ASN A 8 -6.66 7.30 3.37
N SER A 9 -6.47 7.01 4.66
CA SER A 9 -5.66 5.87 5.12
C SER A 9 -6.25 4.52 4.64
N GLN A 10 -7.57 4.37 4.65
CA GLN A 10 -8.25 3.20 4.10
C GLN A 10 -8.04 3.05 2.59
N SER A 11 -8.04 4.15 1.84
CA SER A 11 -7.78 4.13 0.40
C SER A 11 -6.35 3.68 0.07
N LEU A 12 -5.38 4.08 0.90
CA LEU A 12 -3.98 3.67 0.77
C LEU A 12 -3.80 2.19 1.10
N MET A 13 -4.50 1.68 2.11
CA MET A 13 -4.45 0.25 2.43
C MET A 13 -5.02 -0.63 1.30
N ARG A 14 -6.09 -0.21 0.63
CA ARG A 14 -6.58 -0.94 -0.56
C ARG A 14 -5.55 -0.99 -1.68
N ARG A 15 -4.81 0.10 -1.90
CA ARG A 15 -3.73 0.13 -2.90
C ARG A 15 -2.60 -0.83 -2.52
N TYR A 16 -2.21 -0.84 -1.25
CA TYR A 16 -1.23 -1.82 -0.74
C TYR A 16 -1.65 -3.27 -1.05
N GLU A 17 -2.90 -3.64 -0.73
CA GLU A 17 -3.43 -4.99 -0.99
C GLU A 17 -3.41 -5.33 -2.48
N GLN A 18 -3.82 -4.38 -3.34
CA GLN A 18 -3.78 -4.56 -4.79
C GLN A 18 -2.35 -4.81 -5.30
N TYR A 19 -1.38 -4.01 -4.88
CA TYR A 19 0.01 -4.17 -5.31
C TYR A 19 0.63 -5.47 -4.78
N MET A 20 0.26 -5.92 -3.59
CA MET A 20 0.67 -7.23 -3.07
C MET A 20 0.11 -8.39 -3.90
N LEU A 21 -1.13 -8.30 -4.36
CA LEU A 21 -1.71 -9.30 -5.26
C LEU A 21 -0.92 -9.36 -6.58
N LEU A 22 -0.70 -8.21 -7.22
CA LEU A 22 0.04 -8.11 -8.48
C LEU A 22 1.48 -8.62 -8.33
N ALA A 23 2.17 -8.27 -7.23
CA ALA A 23 3.52 -8.75 -6.95
C ALA A 23 3.56 -10.29 -6.85
N ARG A 24 2.53 -10.88 -6.23
CA ARG A 24 2.40 -12.33 -6.12
C ARG A 24 2.12 -12.98 -7.47
N GLU A 25 1.34 -12.35 -8.33
CA GLU A 25 1.09 -12.83 -9.69
C GLU A 25 2.37 -12.77 -10.53
N ALA A 26 3.10 -11.65 -10.52
CA ALA A 26 4.40 -11.52 -11.19
C ALA A 26 5.43 -12.53 -10.68
N ALA A 27 5.47 -12.79 -9.37
CA ALA A 27 6.33 -13.82 -8.80
C ALA A 27 5.98 -15.23 -9.29
N GLN A 28 4.68 -15.53 -9.45
CA GLN A 28 4.20 -16.83 -9.95
C GLN A 28 4.49 -17.04 -11.44
N THR A 29 4.49 -15.97 -12.25
CA THR A 29 4.89 -16.04 -13.66
C THR A 29 6.41 -16.06 -13.85
N GLY A 30 7.19 -15.90 -12.77
CA GLY A 30 8.65 -15.91 -12.78
C GLY A 30 9.29 -14.54 -13.05
N ASP A 31 8.48 -13.48 -13.18
CA ASP A 31 8.97 -12.11 -13.34
C ASP A 31 9.36 -11.52 -11.99
N ARG A 32 10.58 -11.84 -11.56
CA ARG A 32 11.11 -11.42 -10.25
C ARG A 32 11.36 -9.91 -10.18
N ILE A 33 11.72 -9.27 -11.29
CA ILE A 33 11.99 -7.82 -11.31
C ILE A 33 10.66 -7.09 -11.12
N GLU A 34 9.62 -7.47 -11.85
CA GLU A 34 8.32 -6.85 -11.70
C GLU A 34 7.69 -7.16 -10.32
N ALA A 35 7.88 -8.37 -9.79
CA ALA A 35 7.44 -8.70 -8.44
C ALA A 35 8.08 -7.81 -7.36
N GLU A 36 9.38 -7.53 -7.48
CA GLU A 36 10.08 -6.63 -6.55
C GLU A 36 9.62 -5.18 -6.72
N ASN A 37 9.50 -4.71 -7.96
CA ASN A 37 8.97 -3.39 -8.30
C ASN A 37 7.58 -3.17 -7.67
N LEU A 38 6.65 -4.11 -7.85
CA LEU A 38 5.30 -4.05 -7.28
C LEU A 38 5.31 -4.14 -5.76
N SER A 39 6.25 -4.91 -5.18
CA SER A 39 6.41 -4.99 -3.72
C SER A 39 6.87 -3.67 -3.11
N GLN A 40 7.79 -2.96 -3.77
CA GLN A 40 8.21 -1.61 -3.35
C GLN A 40 7.04 -0.62 -3.41
N HIS A 41 6.20 -0.69 -4.45
CA HIS A 41 5.00 0.12 -4.54
C HIS A 41 4.04 -0.15 -3.38
N ALA A 42 3.80 -1.41 -3.03
CA ALA A 42 2.99 -1.77 -1.88
C ALA A 42 3.56 -1.18 -0.58
N GLU A 43 4.88 -1.35 -0.36
CA GLU A 43 5.54 -0.81 0.84
C GLU A 43 5.40 0.71 0.95
N HIS A 44 5.48 1.43 -0.17
CA HIS A 44 5.26 2.87 -0.21
C HIS A 44 3.86 3.26 0.29
N PHE A 45 2.80 2.58 -0.18
CA PHE A 45 1.44 2.86 0.27
C PHE A 45 1.24 2.51 1.75
N TYR A 46 1.82 1.40 2.21
CA TYR A 46 1.77 1.02 3.63
C TYR A 46 2.43 2.06 4.53
N ARG A 47 3.65 2.50 4.19
CA ARG A 47 4.36 3.55 4.93
C ARG A 47 3.57 4.87 4.94
N THR A 48 3.01 5.25 3.80
CA THR A 48 2.21 6.49 3.68
C THR A 48 0.94 6.41 4.53
N ALA A 49 0.25 5.28 4.55
CA ALA A 49 -0.92 5.08 5.40
C ALA A 49 -0.57 5.13 6.88
N ALA A 50 0.57 4.56 7.28
CA ALA A 50 1.05 4.62 8.65
C ALA A 50 1.39 6.06 9.07
N LEU A 51 2.04 6.84 8.19
CA LEU A 51 2.35 8.25 8.43
C LEU A 51 1.07 9.10 8.56
N GLN A 52 0.07 8.90 7.69
CA GLN A 52 -1.21 9.62 7.78
C GLN A 52 -1.97 9.29 9.07
N LYS A 53 -1.87 8.05 9.55
CA LYS A 53 -2.47 7.65 10.82
C LYS A 53 -1.71 8.23 12.03
N ALA A 54 -0.39 8.38 11.92
CA ALA A 54 0.44 8.97 12.98
C ALA A 54 0.31 10.50 13.08
N ASP A 55 -0.01 11.17 11.96
CA ASP A 55 -0.23 12.62 11.89
C ASP A 55 -1.62 13.04 12.42
N GLN A 56 -2.52 12.09 12.72
CA GLN A 56 -3.78 12.38 13.42
C GLN A 56 -3.49 12.57 14.93
N PRO A 57 -3.59 13.79 15.49
CA PRO A 57 -3.58 13.95 16.94
C PRO A 57 -4.81 13.22 17.52
N GLN A 58 -4.56 12.34 18.49
CA GLN A 58 -5.58 11.59 19.23
C GLN A 58 -6.45 12.52 20.08
#